data_AF-A0A9E4KCG1-F1
#
_entry.id   AF-A0A9E4KCG1-F1
#
_cell.length_a   1.000
_cell.length_b   1.000
_cell.length_c   1.000
_cell.angle_alpha   90.00
_cell.angle_beta   90.00
_cell.angle_gamma   90.00
#
_symmetry.space_group_name_H-M   'P 1'
#
loop_
_entity.id
_entity.type
_entity.pdbx_description
1 polymer ?
#
loop_
_entity_poly.entity_id
_entity_poly.type
_entity_poly.pdbx_seq_one_letter_code
_entity_poly.pdbx_strand_id
1 'polypeptide(L)'
;MIKSRISQIVLSAILVACSFVLVKHAAIERLDFLLYDYFLNLLDNRISDELVVVAIDDSSLQAMGRWPWSRKVHAQMLDRL
;
A
#
# COMPACT_ATOMS: atom_id res chain seq x y z
N MET A 1 -26.52 41.73 -2.90
CA MET A 1 -25.92 40.82 -1.88
C MET A 1 -26.42 39.36 -1.97
N ILE A 2 -27.73 39.08 -2.07
CA ILE A 2 -28.30 37.72 -2.02
C ILE A 2 -27.82 36.78 -3.15
N LYS A 3 -27.72 37.27 -4.41
CA LYS A 3 -27.23 36.46 -5.55
C LYS A 3 -25.80 35.91 -5.36
N SER A 4 -24.93 36.65 -4.67
CA SER A 4 -23.55 36.21 -4.40
C SER A 4 -23.52 35.06 -3.38
N ARG A 5 -24.38 35.11 -2.36
CA ARG A 5 -24.51 34.01 -1.38
C ARG A 5 -25.04 32.72 -2.01
N ILE A 6 -26.01 32.83 -2.93
CA ILE A 6 -26.54 31.67 -3.65
C ILE A 6 -25.45 31.03 -4.53
N SER A 7 -24.69 31.84 -5.26
CA SER A 7 -23.56 31.35 -6.06
C SER A 7 -22.50 30.63 -5.22
N GLN A 8 -22.17 31.17 -4.04
CA GLN A 8 -21.25 30.54 -3.08
C GLN A 8 -21.76 29.18 -2.58
N ILE A 9 -23.06 29.08 -2.26
CA ILE A 9 -23.67 27.83 -1.79
C ILE A 9 -23.71 26.79 -2.91
N VAL A 10 -24.01 27.19 -4.14
CA VAL A 10 -23.99 26.29 -5.30
C VAL A 10 -22.57 25.79 -5.56
N LEU A 11 -21.57 26.67 -5.51
CA LEU A 11 -20.17 26.29 -5.70
C LEU A 11 -19.70 25.32 -4.63
N SER A 12 -20.01 25.58 -3.35
CA SER A 12 -19.62 24.67 -2.27
C SER A 12 -20.34 23.33 -2.36
N ALA A 13 -21.62 23.30 -2.75
CA ALA A 13 -22.35 22.05 -2.99
C ALA A 13 -21.73 21.23 -4.15
N ILE A 14 -21.33 21.89 -5.24
CA ILE A 14 -20.64 21.24 -6.37
C ILE A 14 -19.29 20.65 -5.94
N LEU A 15 -18.51 21.40 -5.15
CA LEU A 15 -17.21 20.92 -4.65
C LEU A 15 -17.38 19.70 -3.74
N VAL A 16 -18.38 19.69 -2.85
CA VAL A 16 -18.67 18.55 -1.98
C VAL A 16 -19.11 17.33 -2.78
N ALA A 17 -19.99 17.52 -3.78
CA ALA A 17 -20.42 16.43 -4.65
C ALA A 17 -19.25 15.85 -5.47
N CYS A 18 -18.39 16.72 -6.02
CA CYS A 18 -17.19 16.31 -6.75
C CYS A 18 -16.23 15.53 -5.84
N SER A 19 -15.99 16.00 -4.62
CA SER A 19 -15.19 15.31 -3.61
C SER A 19 -15.75 13.92 -3.29
N PHE A 20 -17.07 13.78 -3.11
CA PHE A 20 -17.70 12.50 -2.82
C PHE A 20 -17.59 11.50 -3.98
N VAL A 21 -17.74 11.98 -5.22
CA VAL A 21 -17.56 11.16 -6.44
C VAL A 21 -16.11 10.70 -6.56
N LEU A 22 -15.17 11.61 -6.32
CA LEU A 22 -13.74 11.36 -6.33
C LEU A 22 -13.34 10.31 -5.29
N VAL A 23 -13.76 10.47 -4.03
CA VAL A 23 -13.48 9.51 -2.94
C VAL A 23 -14.04 8.11 -3.25
N LYS A 24 -15.17 8.01 -3.95
CA LYS A 24 -15.77 6.71 -4.30
C LYS A 24 -15.18 6.07 -5.55
N HIS A 25 -14.41 6.81 -6.35
CA HIS A 25 -13.88 6.30 -7.61
C HIS A 25 -12.45 5.77 -7.44
N ALA A 26 -12.23 4.55 -7.94
CA ALA A 26 -10.92 3.91 -8.08
C ALA A 26 -9.90 4.71 -8.92
N ALA A 27 -10.28 5.87 -9.49
CA ALA A 27 -9.39 6.74 -10.23
C ALA A 27 -8.34 7.41 -9.33
N ILE A 28 -8.72 7.82 -8.11
CA ILE A 28 -7.76 8.38 -7.14
C ILE A 28 -6.84 7.31 -6.62
N GLU A 29 -7.38 6.15 -6.24
CA GLU A 29 -6.59 5.00 -5.81
C GLU A 29 -5.57 4.58 -6.89
N ARG A 30 -5.99 4.59 -8.17
CA ARG A 30 -5.09 4.30 -9.28
C ARG A 30 -4.01 5.38 -9.46
N LEU A 31 -4.33 6.65 -9.23
CA LEU A 31 -3.34 7.73 -9.24
C LEU A 31 -2.35 7.57 -8.09
N ASP A 32 -2.84 7.22 -6.89
CA ASP A 32 -2.01 6.95 -5.72
C ASP A 32 -1.05 5.80 -6.00
N PHE A 33 -1.50 4.69 -6.60
CA PHE A 33 -0.61 3.58 -6.99
C PHE A 33 0.44 4.01 -8.03
N LEU A 34 0.05 4.77 -9.06
CA LEU A 34 1.00 5.26 -10.05
C LEU A 34 2.07 6.17 -9.44
N LEU A 35 1.67 7.08 -8.53
CA LEU A 35 2.60 7.94 -7.81
C LEU A 35 3.48 7.13 -6.88
N TYR A 36 2.92 6.17 -6.15
CA TYR A 36 3.64 5.28 -5.25
C TYR A 36 4.71 4.47 -5.99
N ASP A 37 4.35 3.86 -7.13
CA ASP A 37 5.29 3.12 -7.97
C ASP A 37 6.39 4.03 -8.50
N TYR A 38 6.04 5.25 -8.93
CA TYR A 38 7.02 6.23 -9.39
C TYR A 38 8.01 6.61 -8.27
N PHE A 39 7.52 6.87 -7.06
CA PHE A 39 8.39 7.17 -5.91
C PHE A 39 9.24 5.96 -5.53
N LEU A 40 8.69 4.74 -5.52
CA LEU A 40 9.46 3.53 -5.25
C LEU A 40 10.63 3.33 -6.23
N ASN A 41 10.44 3.67 -7.51
CA ASN A 41 11.52 3.61 -8.51
C ASN A 41 12.60 4.68 -8.30
N LEU A 42 12.26 5.80 -7.65
CA LEU A 42 13.23 6.85 -7.30
C LEU A 42 14.03 6.53 -6.04
N LEU A 43 13.50 5.69 -5.15
CA LEU A 43 14.32 5.11 -4.09
C LEU A 43 15.31 4.16 -4.76
N ASP A 44 16.61 4.44 -4.62
CA ASP A 44 17.70 3.52 -5.03
C ASP A 44 17.64 2.27 -4.14
N ASN A 45 16.69 1.38 -4.44
CA ASN A 45 16.60 0.09 -3.83
C ASN A 45 17.55 -0.81 -4.62
N ARG A 46 18.85 -0.71 -4.33
CA ARG A 46 19.86 -1.63 -4.86
C ARG A 46 19.44 -3.03 -4.44
N ILE A 47 18.75 -3.71 -5.34
CA ILE A 47 18.42 -5.11 -5.18
C ILE A 47 19.77 -5.81 -5.11
N SER A 48 20.04 -6.48 -3.99
CA SER A 48 21.23 -7.30 -3.88
C SER A 48 21.20 -8.36 -4.99
N ASP A 49 22.33 -8.61 -5.64
CA ASP A 49 22.46 -9.72 -6.59
C ASP A 49 22.31 -11.09 -5.89
N GLU A 50 22.31 -11.10 -4.56
CA GLU A 50 22.11 -12.28 -3.72
C GLU A 50 20.62 -12.53 -3.46
N LEU A 51 20.06 -13.50 -4.20
CA LEU A 51 18.68 -13.98 -4.05
C LEU A 51 18.65 -15.30 -3.28
N VAL A 52 18.05 -15.31 -2.09
CA VAL A 52 17.80 -16.54 -1.32
C VAL A 52 16.30 -16.86 -1.33
N VAL A 53 15.96 -18.09 -1.72
CA VAL A 53 14.59 -18.61 -1.67
C VAL A 53 14.43 -19.51 -0.45
N VAL A 54 13.63 -19.06 0.53
CA VAL A 54 13.26 -19.86 1.70
C VAL A 54 11.93 -20.55 1.43
N ALA A 55 11.97 -21.84 1.15
CA ALA A 55 10.77 -22.66 0.98
C ALA A 55 10.25 -23.16 2.34
N ILE A 56 8.92 -23.25 2.45
CA ILE A 56 8.26 -23.81 3.63
C ILE A 56 7.43 -25.00 3.15
N ASP A 57 7.85 -26.19 3.55
CA ASP A 57 7.21 -27.45 3.21
C ASP A 57 6.60 -28.14 4.45
N ASP A 58 5.91 -29.26 4.22
CA ASP A 58 5.25 -30.00 5.30
C ASP A 58 6.24 -30.50 6.35
N SER A 59 7.47 -30.90 5.97
CA SER A 59 8.51 -31.28 6.92
C SER A 59 8.91 -30.12 7.82
N SER A 60 9.01 -28.91 7.27
CA SER A 60 9.31 -27.69 8.01
C SER A 60 8.21 -27.38 9.03
N LEU A 61 6.94 -27.53 8.63
CA LEU A 61 5.78 -27.35 9.52
C LEU A 61 5.70 -28.43 10.60
N GLN A 62 6.09 -29.67 10.31
CA GLN A 62 6.17 -30.73 11.31
C GLN A 62 7.29 -30.45 12.32
N ALA A 63 8.43 -29.92 11.88
CA ALA A 63 9.57 -29.62 12.73
C ALA A 63 9.38 -28.36 13.60
N MET A 64 8.81 -27.29 13.03
CA MET A 64 8.69 -25.98 13.70
C MET A 64 7.27 -25.63 14.16
N GLY A 65 6.29 -26.47 13.80
CA GLY A 65 4.89 -26.26 14.13
C GLY A 65 4.15 -25.42 13.09
N ARG A 66 2.89 -25.12 13.43
CA ARG A 66 1.94 -24.46 12.53
C ARG A 66 2.36 -23.04 12.18
N TRP A 67 2.34 -22.73 10.88
CA TRP A 67 2.49 -21.39 10.34
C TRP A 67 1.24 -20.51 10.62
N PRO A 68 1.38 -19.16 10.79
CA PRO A 68 2.58 -18.36 10.74
C PRO A 68 3.40 -18.40 12.04
N TRP A 69 4.71 -18.57 11.92
CA TRP A 69 5.60 -18.53 13.08
C TRP A 69 5.78 -17.11 13.62
N SER A 70 6.27 -17.00 14.85
CA SER A 70 6.62 -15.70 15.42
C SER A 70 7.73 -15.01 14.62
N ARG A 71 7.78 -13.67 14.65
CA ARG A 71 8.86 -12.89 14.02
C ARG A 71 10.25 -13.23 14.55
N LYS A 72 10.35 -13.74 15.78
CA LYS A 72 11.62 -14.21 16.36
C LYS A 72 12.22 -15.36 15.57
N VAL A 73 11.38 -16.30 15.12
CA VAL A 73 11.82 -17.44 14.29
C VAL A 73 12.34 -16.95 12.95
N HIS A 74 11.64 -16.00 12.33
CA HIS A 74 12.07 -15.41 11.06
C HIS A 74 13.40 -14.66 11.19
N ALA A 75 13.62 -13.91 12.28
CA ALA A 75 14.89 -13.23 12.53
C ALA A 75 16.06 -14.23 12.66
N GLN A 76 15.85 -15.34 13.37
CA GLN A 76 16.87 -16.39 13.50
C GLN A 76 17.21 -17.09 12.17
N MET A 77 16.27 -17.12 11.21
CA MET A 77 16.54 -17.63 9.87
C MET A 77 17.39 -16.64 9.08
N LEU A 78 17.06 -15.34 9.17
CA LEU A 78 17.83 -14.27 8.51
C LEU A 78 19.28 -14.21 9.01
N ASP A 79 19.53 -14.47 10.29
CA ASP A 79 20.89 -14.52 10.87
C ASP A 79 21.77 -15.65 10.30
N ARG A 80 21.19 -16.59 9.55
CA ARG A 80 21.87 -17.78 9.00
C ARG A 80 22.00 -17.75 7.47
N LEU A 81 21.52 -16.70 6.83
CA LEU A 81 21.72 -16.44 5.41
C LEU A 81 23.01 -15.64 5.23
#